data_AF-A0A120GAC2-F1
#
_entry.id   AF-A0A120GAC2-F1
#
_cell.length_a   1.000
_cell.length_b   1.000
_cell.length_c   1.000
_cell.angle_alpha   90.00
_cell.angle_beta   90.00
_cell.angle_gamma   90.00
#
_symmetry.space_group_name_H-M   'P 1'
#
loop_
_entity.id
_entity.type
_entity.pdbx_description
1 polymer ?
#
loop_
_entity_poly.entity_id
_entity_poly.type
_entity_poly.pdbx_seq_one_letter_code
_entity_poly.pdbx_strand_id
1 'polypeptide(L)'
;MTTKRIPFKLVTNGQPRKSKTELPAHWRLIDYLHEELSLTGTKFGCGGGMCKACTVAMQDNDGVWHAIPACSTSLETCHKWSIKTVEGLAEGKELHPLQTSFVEDETFQCGYCTPGFLMEAYCLYQNRENGLGTDTPVDEATKHALESHLCRCTGYQRYVDSAAAAIKKVEKKPREKPAASSNKWKLIRYLHEAAEIENSLMLQYLYAAFSIKQPRYSSLAGLGHRTPGQPHSLLGVAIEEMLHLDTVNRLLVALGSTPNLVRQDFPYEPKIYPFEFRLEPLSHASLAKYCLAEAPKNLEQSDPVLFEELHAAAQCRKRVNDVGSFYAEIRKELNEYGDATGWDDFNYWDTQLEIVQEDGEVDHFEFFLSVYRGEHPAFYGLSDVWSNPRDRRYPSNIYPHRTMWQGQAHSLPEGPALEIAKLTNFHYWLTMSVLELSYRKNCQYHALARRHMAGPLLQLCWYLPERFGVMPPLDKSSLDFEAGASDVQQLDYILSVLDKIQEKEREYKHLLPSAYLMSSQESRQELLAMLDKADTH
;
A
#
# COMPACT_ATOMS: atom_id res chain seq x y z
N MET A 1 36.92 -38.18 -11.69
CA MET A 1 36.26 -38.60 -10.43
C MET A 1 34.97 -39.32 -10.81
N THR A 2 34.85 -40.61 -10.51
CA THR A 2 33.63 -41.38 -10.77
C THR A 2 32.53 -40.90 -9.81
N THR A 3 31.46 -40.31 -10.35
CA THR A 3 30.29 -39.90 -9.57
C THR A 3 29.63 -41.12 -8.93
N LYS A 4 29.42 -41.09 -7.60
CA LYS A 4 28.62 -42.08 -6.85
C LYS A 4 27.32 -42.33 -7.60
N ARG A 5 26.98 -43.59 -7.89
CA ARG A 5 25.71 -43.99 -8.49
C ARG A 5 24.90 -44.80 -7.49
N ILE A 6 23.57 -44.68 -7.56
CA ILE A 6 22.64 -45.31 -6.62
C ILE A 6 21.49 -45.99 -7.35
N PRO A 7 21.02 -47.16 -6.89
CA PRO A 7 19.73 -47.70 -7.31
C PRO A 7 18.60 -46.84 -6.75
N PHE A 8 17.60 -46.51 -7.57
CA PHE A 8 16.52 -45.59 -7.16
C PHE A 8 15.13 -46.21 -7.34
N LYS A 9 14.23 -45.88 -6.40
CA LYS A 9 12.82 -46.28 -6.42
C LYS A 9 11.98 -45.08 -6.03
N LEU A 10 10.84 -44.90 -6.69
CA LEU A 10 9.88 -43.82 -6.42
C LEU A 10 8.49 -44.31 -6.82
N VAL A 11 7.45 -43.94 -6.09
CA VAL A 11 6.08 -44.05 -6.61
C VAL A 11 5.77 -42.74 -7.32
N THR A 12 5.43 -42.80 -8.61
CA THR A 12 5.14 -41.61 -9.41
C THR A 12 3.77 -41.77 -10.05
N ASN A 13 2.86 -40.84 -9.77
CA ASN A 13 1.47 -40.86 -10.28
C ASN A 13 0.76 -42.19 -10.00
N GLY A 14 0.94 -42.72 -8.78
CA GLY A 14 0.37 -44.01 -8.35
C GLY A 14 1.08 -45.25 -8.89
N GLN A 15 2.11 -45.10 -9.72
CA GLN A 15 2.85 -46.22 -10.32
C GLN A 15 4.21 -46.41 -9.64
N PRO A 16 4.52 -47.59 -9.09
CA PRO A 16 5.86 -47.86 -8.56
C PRO A 16 6.88 -47.91 -9.70
N ARG A 17 7.91 -47.06 -9.62
CA ARG A 17 9.01 -46.97 -10.57
C ARG A 17 10.32 -47.39 -9.90
N LYS A 18 11.11 -48.19 -10.62
CA LYS A 18 12.49 -48.53 -10.27
C LYS A 18 13.39 -48.10 -11.42
N SER A 19 14.51 -47.45 -11.12
CA SER A 19 15.48 -47.07 -12.15
C SER A 19 16.01 -48.33 -12.87
N LYS A 20 16.13 -48.25 -14.20
CA LYS A 20 16.64 -49.37 -15.02
C LYS A 20 18.11 -49.63 -14.77
N THR A 21 18.87 -48.56 -14.54
CA THR A 21 20.29 -48.57 -14.18
C THR A 21 20.51 -47.77 -12.90
N GLU A 22 21.73 -47.80 -12.36
CA GLU A 22 22.12 -46.90 -11.28
C GLU A 22 22.20 -45.46 -11.79
N LEU A 23 21.61 -44.53 -11.04
CA LEU A 23 21.54 -43.11 -11.38
C LEU A 23 22.64 -42.33 -10.68
N PRO A 24 23.15 -41.23 -11.26
CA PRO A 24 24.11 -40.38 -10.58
C PRO A 24 23.51 -39.79 -9.30
N ALA A 25 24.20 -39.91 -8.17
CA ALA A 25 23.69 -39.48 -6.87
C ALA A 25 23.49 -37.95 -6.75
N HIS A 26 24.09 -37.15 -7.64
CA HIS A 26 23.93 -35.70 -7.67
C HIS A 26 22.68 -35.23 -8.44
N TRP A 27 21.95 -36.16 -9.07
CA TRP A 27 20.70 -35.83 -9.73
C TRP A 27 19.68 -35.29 -8.74
N ARG A 28 18.86 -34.37 -9.22
CA ARG A 28 17.68 -33.85 -8.55
C ARG A 28 16.46 -34.64 -9.00
N LEU A 29 15.36 -34.52 -8.27
CA LEU A 29 14.10 -35.14 -8.63
C LEU A 29 13.65 -34.73 -10.05
N ILE A 30 13.84 -33.47 -10.43
CA ILE A 30 13.46 -33.00 -11.77
C ILE A 30 14.23 -33.68 -12.90
N ASP A 31 15.53 -33.97 -12.70
CA ASP A 31 16.36 -34.65 -13.69
C ASP A 31 15.82 -36.06 -13.94
N TYR A 32 15.45 -36.77 -12.86
CA TYR A 32 14.83 -38.09 -12.98
C TYR A 32 13.45 -38.07 -13.65
N LEU A 33 12.61 -37.09 -13.32
CA LEU A 33 11.29 -36.95 -13.95
C LEU A 33 11.43 -36.72 -15.47
N HIS A 34 12.38 -35.88 -15.89
CA HIS A 34 12.54 -35.50 -17.30
C HIS A 34 13.33 -36.55 -18.09
N GLU A 35 14.50 -36.94 -17.59
CA GLU A 35 15.43 -37.77 -18.35
C GLU A 35 15.02 -39.25 -18.35
N GLU A 36 14.52 -39.78 -17.23
CA GLU A 36 14.20 -41.22 -17.13
C GLU A 36 12.73 -41.55 -17.27
N LEU A 37 11.84 -40.66 -16.83
CA LEU A 37 10.39 -40.88 -16.94
C LEU A 37 9.75 -40.14 -18.10
N SER A 38 10.47 -39.20 -18.74
CA SER A 38 9.93 -38.32 -19.79
C SER A 38 8.67 -37.54 -19.38
N LEU A 39 8.51 -37.30 -18.06
CA LEU A 39 7.45 -36.49 -17.46
C LEU A 39 7.90 -35.03 -17.43
N THR A 40 7.70 -34.34 -18.55
CA THR A 40 8.19 -32.98 -18.78
C THR A 40 7.19 -31.89 -18.40
N GLY A 41 6.04 -32.25 -17.84
CA GLY A 41 4.99 -31.34 -17.38
C GLY A 41 5.49 -30.42 -16.26
N THR A 42 6.15 -30.97 -15.26
CA THR A 42 6.87 -30.20 -14.23
C THR A 42 7.97 -29.35 -14.87
N LYS A 43 7.99 -28.02 -14.70
CA LYS A 43 8.90 -27.15 -15.46
C LYS A 43 10.16 -26.79 -14.69
N PHE A 44 11.31 -26.78 -15.38
CA PHE A 44 12.55 -26.24 -14.84
C PHE A 44 12.61 -24.72 -15.07
N GLY A 45 12.74 -23.93 -14.00
CA GLY A 45 12.82 -22.48 -14.06
C GLY A 45 14.17 -21.96 -13.55
N CYS A 46 14.23 -21.59 -12.28
CA CYS A 46 15.43 -20.97 -11.68
C CYS A 46 16.48 -21.95 -11.15
N GLY A 47 16.18 -23.25 -11.06
CA GLY A 47 17.09 -24.28 -10.53
C GLY A 47 17.37 -24.25 -9.02
N GLY A 48 17.02 -23.16 -8.32
CA GLY A 48 17.20 -22.97 -6.87
C GLY A 48 15.94 -23.11 -6.01
N GLY A 49 14.82 -23.56 -6.58
CA GLY A 49 13.56 -23.76 -5.83
C GLY A 49 12.75 -22.49 -5.52
N MET A 50 13.23 -21.30 -5.91
CA MET A 50 12.58 -20.01 -5.62
C MET A 50 11.34 -19.74 -6.48
N CYS A 51 11.38 -20.03 -7.79
CA CYS A 51 10.25 -19.71 -8.68
C CYS A 51 9.05 -20.68 -8.59
N LYS A 52 9.25 -21.85 -7.97
CA LYS A 52 8.25 -22.91 -7.78
C LYS A 52 7.55 -23.45 -9.05
N ALA A 53 8.06 -23.14 -10.25
CA ALA A 53 7.56 -23.74 -11.50
C ALA A 53 7.76 -25.27 -11.57
N CYS A 54 8.68 -25.81 -10.76
CA CYS A 54 8.99 -27.22 -10.67
C CYS A 54 8.28 -27.95 -9.51
N THR A 55 7.25 -27.34 -8.91
CA THR A 55 6.54 -27.94 -7.79
C THR A 55 5.89 -29.27 -8.19
N VAL A 56 6.07 -30.28 -7.33
CA VAL A 56 5.38 -31.57 -7.36
C VAL A 56 4.77 -31.84 -5.99
N ALA A 57 3.77 -32.72 -5.92
CA ALA A 57 3.12 -33.06 -4.65
C ALA A 57 3.71 -34.36 -4.11
N MET A 58 4.23 -34.33 -2.89
CA MET A 58 4.74 -35.49 -2.16
C MET A 58 3.76 -35.89 -1.07
N GLN A 59 3.33 -37.14 -1.07
CA GLN A 59 2.55 -37.68 0.05
C GLN A 59 3.49 -38.29 1.08
N ASP A 60 3.34 -37.89 2.35
CA ASP A 60 4.06 -38.51 3.45
C ASP A 60 3.39 -39.82 3.92
N ASN A 61 3.96 -40.46 4.93
CA ASN A 61 3.44 -41.73 5.44
C ASN A 61 2.13 -41.58 6.22
N ASP A 62 1.79 -40.38 6.68
CA ASP A 62 0.54 -40.06 7.38
C ASP A 62 -0.58 -39.67 6.39
N GLY A 63 -0.27 -39.66 5.09
CA GLY A 63 -1.20 -39.37 4.02
C GLY A 63 -1.32 -37.88 3.67
N VAL A 64 -0.52 -37.01 4.31
CA VAL A 64 -0.53 -35.56 4.08
C VAL A 64 0.25 -35.22 2.82
N TRP A 65 -0.30 -34.30 2.02
CA TRP A 65 0.32 -33.84 0.78
C TRP A 65 1.14 -32.56 1.01
N HIS A 66 2.39 -32.60 0.58
CA HIS A 66 3.35 -31.51 0.69
C HIS A 66 3.81 -31.09 -0.70
N ALA A 67 3.76 -29.80 -0.97
CA ALA A 67 4.28 -29.26 -2.22
C ALA A 67 5.78 -29.03 -2.11
N ILE A 68 6.56 -29.64 -3.01
CA ILE A 68 8.03 -29.60 -2.96
C ILE A 68 8.64 -29.19 -4.31
N PRO A 69 9.70 -28.35 -4.31
CA PRO A 69 10.39 -27.97 -5.54
C PRO A 69 11.32 -29.09 -6.05
N ALA A 70 10.93 -29.74 -7.16
CA ALA A 70 11.68 -30.89 -7.70
C ALA A 70 13.13 -30.55 -8.12
N CYS A 71 13.43 -29.28 -8.45
CA CYS A 71 14.77 -28.89 -8.89
C CYS A 71 15.79 -28.76 -7.75
N SER A 72 15.35 -28.70 -6.49
CA SER A 72 16.22 -28.64 -5.30
C SER A 72 16.09 -29.86 -4.41
N THR A 73 15.16 -30.78 -4.69
CA THR A 73 15.05 -32.07 -4.00
C THR A 73 16.09 -33.05 -4.55
N SER A 74 17.00 -33.52 -3.69
CA SER A 74 17.99 -34.55 -4.04
C SER A 74 17.33 -35.91 -4.28
N LEU A 75 17.82 -36.62 -5.29
CA LEU A 75 17.38 -37.98 -5.59
C LEU A 75 17.68 -38.98 -4.46
N GLU A 76 18.76 -38.77 -3.70
CA GLU A 76 19.06 -39.61 -2.53
C GLU A 76 18.00 -39.45 -1.43
N THR A 77 17.50 -38.22 -1.24
CA THR A 77 16.50 -37.89 -0.21
C THR A 77 15.12 -38.44 -0.56
N CYS A 78 14.70 -38.34 -1.82
CA CYS A 78 13.35 -38.75 -2.22
C CYS A 78 13.19 -40.24 -2.52
N HIS A 79 14.18 -41.06 -2.14
CA HIS A 79 14.11 -42.51 -2.34
C HIS A 79 12.90 -43.12 -1.62
N LYS A 80 12.06 -43.82 -2.39
CA LYS A 80 10.78 -44.45 -1.98
C LYS A 80 9.66 -43.48 -1.61
N TRP A 81 9.77 -42.19 -1.92
CA TRP A 81 8.64 -41.27 -1.76
C TRP A 81 7.51 -41.56 -2.74
N SER A 82 6.32 -41.04 -2.43
CA SER A 82 5.17 -41.02 -3.32
C SER A 82 4.99 -39.61 -3.88
N ILE A 83 5.20 -39.45 -5.18
CA ILE A 83 5.16 -38.17 -5.90
C ILE A 83 4.02 -38.18 -6.91
N LYS A 84 3.22 -37.13 -6.92
CA LYS A 84 2.26 -36.79 -7.97
C LYS A 84 2.79 -35.59 -8.75
N THR A 85 2.73 -35.67 -10.08
CA THR A 85 3.10 -34.61 -11.01
C THR A 85 1.85 -34.11 -11.75
N VAL A 86 1.98 -33.02 -12.52
CA VAL A 86 0.85 -32.40 -13.22
C VAL A 86 0.19 -33.37 -14.23
N GLU A 87 0.98 -34.24 -14.86
CA GLU A 87 0.51 -35.27 -15.78
C GLU A 87 -0.33 -36.35 -15.08
N GLY A 88 -0.14 -36.50 -13.78
CA GLY A 88 -0.88 -37.47 -12.97
C GLY A 88 -2.22 -36.96 -12.46
N LEU A 89 -2.58 -35.69 -12.69
CA LEU A 89 -3.82 -35.11 -12.17
C LEU A 89 -5.07 -35.63 -12.88
N ALA A 90 -5.01 -35.81 -14.21
CA ALA A 90 -6.15 -36.28 -14.99
C ALA A 90 -6.34 -37.80 -14.86
N GLU A 91 -7.59 -38.24 -14.85
CA GLU A 91 -7.97 -39.65 -14.87
C GLU A 91 -8.50 -40.02 -16.26
N GLY A 92 -7.61 -40.54 -17.11
CA GLY A 92 -7.96 -40.85 -18.50
C GLY A 92 -8.26 -39.59 -19.31
N LYS A 93 -9.54 -39.33 -19.61
CA LYS A 93 -10.00 -38.14 -20.33
C LYS A 93 -10.61 -37.07 -19.40
N GLU A 94 -10.81 -37.40 -18.14
CA GLU A 94 -11.41 -36.50 -17.17
C GLU A 94 -10.31 -35.65 -16.53
N LEU A 95 -10.44 -34.33 -16.65
CA LEU A 95 -9.55 -33.38 -15.99
C LEU A 95 -9.85 -33.33 -14.49
N HIS A 96 -8.81 -33.13 -13.68
CA HIS A 96 -9.00 -32.83 -12.27
C HIS A 96 -9.79 -31.51 -12.12
N PRO A 97 -10.66 -31.33 -11.11
CA PRO A 97 -11.41 -30.09 -10.91
C PRO A 97 -10.57 -28.81 -10.95
N LEU A 98 -9.35 -28.84 -10.40
CA LEU A 98 -8.38 -27.75 -10.51
C LEU A 98 -7.93 -27.46 -11.96
N GLN A 99 -7.68 -28.51 -12.76
CA GLN A 99 -7.32 -28.33 -14.18
C GLN A 99 -8.50 -27.74 -14.96
N THR A 100 -9.72 -28.23 -14.71
CA THR A 100 -10.93 -27.70 -15.34
C THR A 100 -11.12 -26.22 -15.00
N SER A 101 -11.05 -25.85 -13.72
CA SER A 101 -11.19 -24.44 -13.30
C SER A 101 -10.10 -23.57 -13.94
N PHE A 102 -8.84 -24.03 -13.95
CA PHE A 102 -7.75 -23.23 -14.50
C PHE A 102 -7.91 -22.95 -16.00
N VAL A 103 -8.50 -23.89 -16.74
CA VAL A 103 -8.82 -23.76 -18.16
C VAL A 103 -10.03 -22.85 -18.38
N GLU A 104 -11.12 -23.08 -17.65
CA GLU A 104 -12.37 -22.30 -17.76
C GLU A 104 -12.17 -20.83 -17.38
N ASP A 105 -11.34 -20.55 -16.37
CA ASP A 105 -11.05 -19.21 -15.89
C ASP A 105 -9.88 -18.53 -16.63
N GLU A 106 -9.36 -19.15 -17.70
CA GLU A 106 -8.24 -18.65 -18.51
C GLU A 106 -7.08 -18.13 -17.65
N THR A 107 -6.65 -18.96 -16.69
CA THR A 107 -5.70 -18.55 -15.63
C THR A 107 -4.28 -18.31 -16.13
N PHE A 108 -3.96 -18.80 -17.33
CA PHE A 108 -2.61 -18.81 -17.90
C PHE A 108 -2.53 -18.07 -19.24
N GLN A 109 -1.42 -17.37 -19.46
CA GLN A 109 -1.05 -16.82 -20.76
C GLN A 109 0.02 -17.71 -21.42
N CYS A 110 1.27 -17.65 -20.95
CA CYS A 110 2.35 -18.48 -21.49
C CYS A 110 2.32 -19.93 -21.00
N GLY A 111 1.59 -20.22 -19.91
CA GLY A 111 1.43 -21.58 -19.36
C GLY A 111 2.64 -22.16 -18.61
N TYR A 112 3.81 -21.50 -18.62
CA TYR A 112 5.04 -22.14 -18.12
C TYR A 112 5.04 -22.38 -16.60
N CYS A 113 4.50 -21.45 -15.82
CA CYS A 113 4.42 -21.60 -14.35
C CYS A 113 3.21 -22.44 -13.90
N THR A 114 2.22 -22.65 -14.79
CA THR A 114 0.92 -23.26 -14.48
C THR A 114 1.04 -24.64 -13.82
N PRO A 115 1.93 -25.54 -14.24
CA PRO A 115 2.13 -26.83 -13.55
C PRO A 115 2.48 -26.67 -12.08
N GLY A 116 3.34 -25.69 -11.75
CA GLY A 116 3.71 -25.42 -10.36
C GLY A 116 2.51 -24.97 -9.53
N PHE A 117 1.76 -23.98 -10.02
CA PHE A 117 0.54 -23.49 -9.35
C PHE A 117 -0.50 -24.61 -9.16
N LEU A 118 -0.70 -25.45 -10.19
CA LEU A 118 -1.63 -26.60 -10.11
C LEU A 118 -1.22 -27.60 -9.03
N MET A 119 0.07 -27.93 -8.92
CA MET A 119 0.53 -28.93 -7.96
C MET A 119 0.48 -28.43 -6.51
N GLU A 120 0.75 -27.15 -6.28
CA GLU A 120 0.58 -26.52 -4.96
C GLU A 120 -0.90 -26.50 -4.54
N ALA A 121 -1.78 -26.03 -5.45
CA ALA A 121 -3.22 -26.04 -5.23
C ALA A 121 -3.77 -27.46 -5.02
N TYR A 122 -3.20 -28.47 -5.70
CA TYR A 122 -3.55 -29.87 -5.52
C TYR A 122 -3.23 -30.38 -4.11
N CYS A 123 -2.06 -30.02 -3.54
CA CYS A 123 -1.74 -30.38 -2.15
C CYS A 123 -2.78 -29.81 -1.18
N LEU A 124 -3.14 -28.54 -1.34
CA LEU A 124 -4.16 -27.89 -0.51
C LEU A 124 -5.54 -28.54 -0.68
N TYR A 125 -5.94 -28.79 -1.93
CA TYR A 125 -7.20 -29.46 -2.26
C TYR A 125 -7.30 -30.83 -1.59
N GLN A 126 -6.28 -31.67 -1.76
CA GLN A 126 -6.25 -33.03 -1.20
C GLN A 126 -6.25 -33.02 0.33
N ASN A 127 -5.46 -32.13 0.95
CA ASN A 127 -5.43 -32.04 2.40
C ASN A 127 -6.80 -31.62 2.95
N ARG A 128 -7.45 -30.62 2.34
CA ARG A 128 -8.80 -30.18 2.75
C ARG A 128 -9.88 -31.23 2.51
N GLU A 129 -9.83 -31.93 1.38
CA GLU A 129 -10.73 -33.07 1.11
C GLU A 129 -10.62 -34.14 2.21
N ASN A 130 -9.41 -34.33 2.75
CA ASN A 130 -9.13 -35.22 3.88
C ASN A 130 -9.36 -34.58 5.26
N GLY A 131 -9.92 -33.37 5.33
CA GLY A 131 -10.24 -32.67 6.58
C GLY A 131 -9.04 -32.03 7.29
N LEU A 132 -7.91 -31.87 6.61
CA LEU A 132 -6.70 -31.23 7.12
C LEU A 132 -6.64 -29.76 6.70
N GLY A 133 -6.18 -28.89 7.59
CA GLY A 133 -5.99 -27.46 7.29
C GLY A 133 -7.29 -26.72 6.96
N THR A 134 -8.43 -27.22 7.45
CA THR A 134 -9.77 -26.62 7.25
C THR A 134 -10.06 -25.45 8.20
N ASP A 135 -9.17 -25.21 9.17
CA ASP A 135 -9.33 -24.14 10.17
C ASP A 135 -9.15 -22.75 9.57
N THR A 136 -8.39 -22.64 8.47
CA THR A 136 -8.22 -21.40 7.70
C THR A 136 -9.32 -21.32 6.61
N PRO A 137 -9.88 -20.14 6.28
CA PRO A 137 -10.77 -20.00 5.12
C PRO A 137 -10.07 -20.41 3.81
N VAL A 138 -10.81 -21.01 2.87
CA VAL A 138 -10.24 -21.47 1.59
C VAL A 138 -9.54 -20.35 0.83
N ASP A 139 -10.10 -19.14 0.78
CA ASP A 139 -9.52 -18.01 0.06
C ASP A 139 -8.15 -17.61 0.64
N GLU A 140 -8.06 -17.53 1.97
CA GLU A 140 -6.82 -17.19 2.68
C GLU A 140 -5.77 -18.30 2.52
N ALA A 141 -6.17 -19.56 2.71
CA ALA A 141 -5.27 -20.70 2.56
C ALA A 141 -4.75 -20.83 1.12
N THR A 142 -5.60 -20.58 0.13
CA THR A 142 -5.21 -20.62 -1.29
C THR A 142 -4.24 -19.49 -1.62
N LYS A 143 -4.51 -18.28 -1.13
CA LYS A 143 -3.59 -17.15 -1.30
C LYS A 143 -2.22 -17.46 -0.69
N HIS A 144 -2.19 -17.93 0.55
CA HIS A 144 -0.95 -18.27 1.24
C HIS A 144 -0.17 -19.40 0.55
N ALA A 145 -0.86 -20.44 0.08
CA ALA A 145 -0.21 -21.53 -0.66
C ALA A 145 0.46 -21.02 -1.95
N LEU A 146 -0.22 -20.15 -2.70
CA LEU A 146 0.21 -19.73 -4.02
C LEU A 146 1.10 -18.47 -4.03
N GLU A 147 1.21 -17.72 -2.93
CA GLU A 147 1.96 -16.43 -2.90
C GLU A 147 3.45 -16.58 -3.20
N SER A 148 4.03 -17.75 -2.92
CA SER A 148 5.45 -18.03 -3.16
C SER A 148 5.76 -18.45 -4.61
N HIS A 149 4.73 -18.66 -5.44
CA HIS A 149 4.92 -19.00 -6.85
C HIS A 149 5.11 -17.76 -7.71
N LEU A 150 6.10 -17.79 -8.61
CA LEU A 150 6.39 -16.65 -9.50
C LEU A 150 5.67 -16.80 -10.85
N CYS A 151 4.97 -15.74 -11.26
CA CYS A 151 4.36 -15.63 -12.58
C CYS A 151 4.67 -14.25 -13.18
N ARG A 152 5.21 -14.23 -14.40
CA ARG A 152 5.55 -12.97 -15.07
C ARG A 152 4.43 -12.41 -15.97
N CYS A 153 3.37 -13.17 -16.21
CA CYS A 153 2.38 -12.86 -17.23
C CYS A 153 1.01 -12.44 -16.67
N THR A 154 0.45 -13.17 -15.70
CA THR A 154 -1.00 -13.13 -15.44
C THR A 154 -1.45 -12.32 -14.23
N GLY A 155 -0.52 -11.84 -13.39
CA GLY A 155 -0.85 -11.02 -12.22
C GLY A 155 -1.44 -11.80 -11.03
N TYR A 156 -1.26 -13.12 -10.96
CA TYR A 156 -1.56 -14.02 -9.83
C TYR A 156 -3.03 -14.25 -9.49
N GLN A 157 -3.86 -13.20 -9.45
CA GLN A 157 -5.21 -13.24 -8.89
C GLN A 157 -6.08 -14.33 -9.54
N ARG A 158 -6.00 -14.52 -10.87
CA ARG A 158 -6.75 -15.57 -11.57
C ARG A 158 -6.42 -16.99 -11.09
N TYR A 159 -5.15 -17.27 -10.79
CA TYR A 159 -4.77 -18.58 -10.23
C TYR A 159 -5.35 -18.78 -8.84
N VAL A 160 -5.31 -17.73 -8.01
CA VAL A 160 -5.84 -17.77 -6.64
C VAL A 160 -7.36 -17.99 -6.66
N ASP A 161 -8.09 -17.17 -7.43
CA ASP A 161 -9.55 -17.24 -7.50
C ASP A 161 -10.01 -18.60 -8.05
N SER A 162 -9.38 -19.06 -9.12
CA SER A 162 -9.71 -20.34 -9.77
C SER A 162 -9.42 -21.55 -8.86
N ALA A 163 -8.27 -21.54 -8.19
CA ALA A 163 -7.94 -22.61 -7.23
C ALA A 163 -8.92 -22.60 -6.05
N ALA A 164 -9.22 -21.44 -5.48
CA ALA A 164 -10.14 -21.31 -4.36
C ALA A 164 -11.54 -21.76 -4.73
N ALA A 165 -12.03 -21.40 -5.92
CA ALA A 165 -13.32 -21.84 -6.45
C ALA A 165 -13.40 -23.37 -6.58
N ALA A 166 -12.34 -24.02 -7.06
CA ALA A 166 -12.28 -25.48 -7.15
C ALA A 166 -12.26 -26.15 -5.76
N ILE A 167 -11.50 -25.60 -4.81
CA ILE A 167 -11.35 -26.15 -3.46
C ILE A 167 -12.65 -26.01 -2.64
N LYS A 168 -13.38 -24.89 -2.77
CA LYS A 168 -14.67 -24.68 -2.09
C LYS A 168 -15.71 -25.75 -2.45
N LYS A 169 -15.61 -26.38 -3.62
CA LYS A 169 -16.56 -27.43 -4.07
C LYS A 169 -16.42 -28.74 -3.27
N VAL A 170 -15.30 -28.98 -2.59
CA VAL A 170 -15.06 -30.19 -1.77
C VAL A 170 -15.16 -29.97 -0.26
N GLU A 171 -15.41 -28.75 0.18
CA GLU A 171 -15.51 -28.43 1.61
C GLU A 171 -16.90 -28.81 2.16
N LYS A 172 -16.96 -29.77 3.08
CA LYS A 172 -18.17 -30.02 3.89
C LYS A 172 -18.32 -28.92 4.94
N LYS A 173 -19.55 -28.40 5.10
CA LYS A 173 -19.88 -27.25 5.97
C LYS A 173 -19.10 -27.28 7.31
N PRO A 174 -18.39 -26.19 7.67
CA PRO A 174 -17.65 -26.13 8.91
C PRO A 174 -18.56 -26.20 10.14
N ARG A 175 -18.06 -26.87 11.19
CA ARG A 175 -18.50 -26.65 12.58
C ARG A 175 -18.19 -25.21 12.99
N GLU A 176 -18.97 -24.69 13.93
CA GLU A 176 -18.76 -23.37 14.53
C GLU A 176 -17.31 -23.16 14.99
N LYS A 177 -16.81 -21.96 14.69
CA LYS A 177 -15.44 -21.48 14.91
C LYS A 177 -14.95 -21.73 16.35
N PRO A 178 -13.72 -22.23 16.55
CA PRO A 178 -12.91 -21.84 17.68
C PRO A 178 -12.47 -20.36 17.51
N ALA A 179 -12.26 -19.66 18.62
CA ALA A 179 -11.84 -18.26 18.65
C ALA A 179 -10.59 -18.01 17.78
N ALA A 180 -10.58 -16.85 17.10
CA ALA A 180 -9.61 -16.46 16.09
C ALA A 180 -8.15 -16.61 16.55
N SER A 181 -7.32 -17.26 15.73
CA SER A 181 -5.87 -17.06 15.80
C SER A 181 -5.55 -15.69 15.23
N SER A 182 -4.99 -14.80 16.05
CA SER A 182 -4.70 -13.40 15.70
C SER A 182 -3.86 -13.29 14.42
N ASN A 183 -4.35 -12.61 13.38
CA ASN A 183 -3.53 -12.26 12.21
C ASN A 183 -3.01 -10.82 12.33
N LYS A 184 -2.10 -10.60 13.29
CA LYS A 184 -1.40 -9.31 13.50
C LYS A 184 -0.91 -8.68 12.19
N TRP A 185 -0.43 -9.50 11.26
CA TRP A 185 0.09 -9.05 9.97
C TRP A 185 -0.98 -8.50 9.03
N LYS A 186 -2.20 -9.02 9.11
CA LYS A 186 -3.34 -8.47 8.36
C LYS A 186 -3.72 -7.08 8.89
N LEU A 187 -3.79 -6.92 10.22
CA LEU A 187 -4.00 -5.61 10.84
C LEU A 187 -2.91 -4.62 10.46
N ILE A 188 -1.62 -5.02 10.59
CA ILE A 188 -0.49 -4.19 10.17
C ILE A 188 -0.60 -3.79 8.70
N ARG A 189 -0.93 -4.74 7.81
CA ARG A 189 -1.10 -4.45 6.39
C ARG A 189 -2.19 -3.41 6.15
N TYR A 190 -3.37 -3.56 6.77
CA TYR A 190 -4.45 -2.60 6.58
C TYR A 190 -4.09 -1.22 7.13
N LEU A 191 -3.35 -1.16 8.24
CA LEU A 191 -2.86 0.11 8.78
C LEU A 191 -1.80 0.77 7.88
N HIS A 192 -0.95 0.00 7.20
CA HIS A 192 -0.05 0.52 6.17
C HIS A 192 -0.85 1.14 5.01
N GLU A 193 -1.87 0.42 4.52
CA GLU A 193 -2.76 0.92 3.46
C GLU A 193 -3.55 2.16 3.90
N ALA A 194 -3.99 2.22 5.17
CA ALA A 194 -4.65 3.40 5.74
C ALA A 194 -3.70 4.60 5.78
N ALA A 195 -2.47 4.42 6.27
CA ALA A 195 -1.48 5.48 6.31
C ALA A 195 -1.18 6.06 4.90
N GLU A 196 -1.17 5.22 3.87
CA GLU A 196 -1.04 5.68 2.48
C GLU A 196 -2.23 6.51 2.01
N ILE A 197 -3.46 6.12 2.40
CA ILE A 197 -4.70 6.85 2.09
C ILE A 197 -4.69 8.21 2.79
N GLU A 198 -4.49 8.25 4.12
CA GLU A 198 -4.46 9.50 4.90
C GLU A 198 -3.41 10.48 4.36
N ASN A 199 -2.18 9.99 4.10
CA ASN A 199 -1.12 10.83 3.56
C ASN A 199 -1.42 11.35 2.15
N SER A 200 -2.07 10.51 1.32
CA SER A 200 -2.44 10.90 -0.04
C SER A 200 -3.58 11.93 -0.05
N LEU A 201 -4.61 11.76 0.79
CA LEU A 201 -5.72 12.71 0.97
C LEU A 201 -5.23 14.02 1.57
N MET A 202 -4.44 13.97 2.65
CA MET A 202 -3.78 15.13 3.25
C MET A 202 -3.06 15.99 2.19
N LEU A 203 -2.20 15.38 1.36
CA LEU A 203 -1.46 16.12 0.33
C LEU A 203 -2.35 16.60 -0.80
N GLN A 204 -3.38 15.85 -1.15
CA GLN A 204 -4.39 16.26 -2.13
C GLN A 204 -5.14 17.52 -1.66
N TYR A 205 -5.54 17.56 -0.38
CA TYR A 205 -6.26 18.68 0.23
C TYR A 205 -5.36 19.89 0.43
N LEU A 206 -4.11 19.70 0.86
CA LEU A 206 -3.10 20.77 0.89
C LEU A 206 -2.88 21.36 -0.50
N TYR A 207 -2.70 20.52 -1.51
CA TYR A 207 -2.47 20.98 -2.88
C TYR A 207 -3.68 21.77 -3.41
N ALA A 208 -4.89 21.30 -3.12
CA ALA A 208 -6.11 22.03 -3.42
C ALA A 208 -6.17 23.37 -2.67
N ALA A 209 -5.80 23.41 -1.39
CA ALA A 209 -5.72 24.64 -0.60
C ALA A 209 -4.77 25.66 -1.25
N PHE A 210 -3.54 25.24 -1.60
CA PHE A 210 -2.53 26.11 -2.22
C PHE A 210 -2.93 26.63 -3.59
N SER A 211 -3.90 25.99 -4.26
CA SER A 211 -4.43 26.48 -5.53
C SER A 211 -5.40 27.65 -5.37
N ILE A 212 -5.96 27.88 -4.17
CA ILE A 212 -7.01 28.88 -3.94
C ILE A 212 -6.46 30.30 -4.08
N LYS A 213 -7.16 31.15 -4.85
CA LYS A 213 -6.80 32.54 -5.12
C LYS A 213 -6.95 33.42 -3.88
N GLN A 214 -5.86 34.09 -3.54
CA GLN A 214 -5.79 35.05 -2.43
C GLN A 214 -5.92 36.50 -2.91
N PRO A 215 -6.39 37.44 -2.06
CA PRO A 215 -6.91 37.24 -0.70
C PRO A 215 -8.42 36.96 -0.66
N ARG A 216 -9.10 36.91 -1.82
CA ARG A 216 -10.57 36.82 -1.87
C ARG A 216 -11.13 35.59 -1.16
N TYR A 217 -10.44 34.45 -1.28
CA TYR A 217 -10.90 33.16 -0.76
C TYR A 217 -10.03 32.67 0.41
N SER A 218 -9.42 33.58 1.18
CA SER A 218 -8.55 33.23 2.31
C SER A 218 -9.25 32.39 3.38
N SER A 219 -10.55 32.63 3.62
CA SER A 219 -11.33 31.84 4.57
C SER A 219 -11.50 30.39 4.12
N LEU A 220 -11.83 30.16 2.84
CA LEU A 220 -11.92 28.81 2.26
C LEU A 220 -10.56 28.09 2.28
N ALA A 221 -9.48 28.83 2.02
CA ALA A 221 -8.13 28.29 2.04
C ALA A 221 -7.63 27.95 3.45
N GLY A 222 -8.08 28.67 4.48
CA GLY A 222 -7.65 28.47 5.88
C GLY A 222 -6.47 29.34 6.33
N LEU A 223 -6.15 30.42 5.60
CA LEU A 223 -5.09 31.36 6.00
C LEU A 223 -5.49 32.13 7.27
N GLY A 224 -4.74 31.93 8.36
CA GLY A 224 -4.93 32.65 9.63
C GLY A 224 -5.86 31.96 10.64
N HIS A 225 -6.34 30.75 10.35
CA HIS A 225 -7.14 29.96 11.30
C HIS A 225 -6.27 29.18 12.29
N ARG A 226 -6.77 28.97 13.50
CA ARG A 226 -6.19 28.07 14.53
C ARG A 226 -7.31 27.11 14.95
N THR A 227 -7.15 25.80 14.80
CA THR A 227 -8.20 24.82 15.12
C THR A 227 -8.22 24.49 16.62
N PRO A 228 -9.43 24.49 17.23
CA PRO A 228 -10.12 23.22 17.53
C PRO A 228 -11.60 23.20 17.11
N GLY A 229 -12.09 22.03 16.64
CA GLY A 229 -13.48 21.75 16.20
C GLY A 229 -13.73 21.91 14.69
N GLN A 230 -14.80 21.25 14.19
CA GLN A 230 -15.22 21.04 12.79
C GLN A 230 -14.51 21.92 11.72
N PRO A 231 -13.98 21.33 10.63
CA PRO A 231 -13.19 22.05 9.65
C PRO A 231 -14.05 23.00 8.81
N HIS A 232 -13.74 24.30 8.87
CA HIS A 232 -14.36 25.33 8.04
C HIS A 232 -13.49 25.79 6.87
N SER A 233 -12.40 25.06 6.57
CA SER A 233 -11.46 25.41 5.49
C SER A 233 -10.68 24.19 4.99
N LEU A 234 -10.16 24.26 3.76
CA LEU A 234 -9.36 23.19 3.15
C LEU A 234 -8.12 22.86 3.99
N LEU A 235 -7.42 23.87 4.52
CA LEU A 235 -6.26 23.64 5.38
C LEU A 235 -6.66 23.06 6.74
N GLY A 236 -7.88 23.34 7.22
CA GLY A 236 -8.43 22.72 8.43
C GLY A 236 -8.60 21.21 8.24
N VAL A 237 -9.28 20.80 7.16
CA VAL A 237 -9.42 19.38 6.79
C VAL A 237 -8.05 18.73 6.67
N ALA A 238 -7.13 19.34 5.91
CA ALA A 238 -5.78 18.78 5.74
C ALA A 238 -4.98 18.65 7.05
N ILE A 239 -5.26 19.47 8.08
CA ILE A 239 -4.66 19.33 9.41
C ILE A 239 -5.28 18.15 10.17
N GLU A 240 -6.58 17.91 10.02
CA GLU A 240 -7.23 16.72 10.59
C GLU A 240 -6.70 15.43 9.95
N GLU A 241 -6.48 15.42 8.63
CA GLU A 241 -5.77 14.31 7.95
C GLU A 241 -4.34 14.08 8.50
N MET A 242 -3.63 15.15 8.90
CA MET A 242 -2.33 14.99 9.57
C MET A 242 -2.47 14.29 10.92
N LEU A 243 -3.57 14.52 11.65
CA LEU A 243 -3.88 13.87 12.93
C LEU A 243 -4.34 12.42 12.74
N HIS A 244 -5.05 12.12 11.66
CA HIS A 244 -5.39 10.75 11.28
C HIS A 244 -4.12 9.96 10.96
N LEU A 245 -3.23 10.53 10.14
CA LEU A 245 -1.94 9.95 9.80
C LEU A 245 -1.07 9.73 11.06
N ASP A 246 -1.08 10.67 12.03
CA ASP A 246 -0.43 10.52 13.34
C ASP A 246 -0.99 9.33 14.12
N THR A 247 -2.31 9.23 14.20
CA THR A 247 -3.02 8.13 14.88
C THR A 247 -2.63 6.78 14.30
N VAL A 248 -2.72 6.61 12.98
CA VAL A 248 -2.41 5.35 12.30
C VAL A 248 -0.94 4.96 12.49
N ASN A 249 -0.01 5.91 12.36
CA ASN A 249 1.42 5.64 12.52
C ASN A 249 1.80 5.27 13.97
N ARG A 250 1.19 5.93 14.97
CA ARG A 250 1.42 5.58 16.37
C ARG A 250 0.85 4.20 16.70
N LEU A 251 -0.29 3.82 16.10
CA LEU A 251 -0.84 2.47 16.21
C LEU A 251 0.08 1.42 15.55
N LEU A 252 0.62 1.70 14.37
CA LEU A 252 1.64 0.84 13.73
C LEU A 252 2.82 0.57 14.66
N VAL A 253 3.38 1.62 15.26
CA VAL A 253 4.49 1.49 16.22
C VAL A 253 4.07 0.74 17.49
N ALA A 254 2.87 0.99 18.01
CA ALA A 254 2.35 0.28 19.19
C ALA A 254 2.19 -1.24 18.92
N LEU A 255 1.87 -1.61 17.68
CA LEU A 255 1.86 -3.00 17.21
C LEU A 255 3.26 -3.54 16.89
N GLY A 256 4.33 -2.76 17.05
CA GLY A 256 5.70 -3.16 16.73
C GLY A 256 6.00 -3.22 15.23
N SER A 257 5.22 -2.53 14.41
CA SER A 257 5.53 -2.27 12.99
C SER A 257 6.34 -0.97 12.84
N THR A 258 6.92 -0.76 11.67
CA THR A 258 7.53 0.53 11.31
C THR A 258 6.44 1.53 10.92
N PRO A 259 6.68 2.85 11.13
CA PRO A 259 5.83 3.89 10.59
C PRO A 259 5.73 3.77 9.06
N ASN A 260 4.60 4.19 8.50
CA ASN A 260 4.41 4.33 7.07
C ASN A 260 4.03 5.78 6.73
N LEU A 261 4.95 6.49 6.07
CA LEU A 261 4.74 7.84 5.55
C LEU A 261 4.81 7.89 4.03
N VAL A 262 4.82 6.74 3.35
CA VAL A 262 4.75 6.73 1.89
C VAL A 262 3.34 7.07 1.41
N ARG A 263 3.25 7.32 0.11
CA ARG A 263 1.99 7.43 -0.61
C ARG A 263 1.88 6.24 -1.56
N GLN A 264 0.67 5.93 -2.01
CA GLN A 264 0.39 4.90 -3.02
C GLN A 264 1.44 4.87 -4.15
N ASP A 265 2.29 3.83 -4.19
CA ASP A 265 3.37 3.65 -5.17
C ASP A 265 3.11 2.52 -6.19
N PHE A 266 2.09 1.71 -5.97
CA PHE A 266 1.66 0.62 -6.85
C PHE A 266 0.48 1.03 -7.74
N PRO A 267 0.18 0.28 -8.83
CA PRO A 267 -0.96 0.58 -9.68
C PRO A 267 -2.23 0.69 -8.84
N TYR A 268 -3.05 1.71 -9.15
CA TYR A 268 -4.30 1.98 -8.46
C TYR A 268 -5.16 0.71 -8.28
N GLU A 269 -5.34 0.30 -7.01
CA GLU A 269 -6.19 -0.81 -6.61
C GLU A 269 -7.56 -0.27 -6.14
N PRO A 270 -8.61 -0.38 -6.96
CA PRO A 270 -9.91 0.23 -6.71
C PRO A 270 -10.72 -0.47 -5.60
N LYS A 271 -10.14 -1.44 -4.88
CA LYS A 271 -10.75 -2.04 -3.68
C LYS A 271 -10.25 -1.42 -2.37
N ILE A 272 -9.15 -0.68 -2.43
CA ILE A 272 -8.48 -0.11 -1.25
C ILE A 272 -8.53 1.41 -1.35
N TYR A 273 -8.09 1.97 -2.47
CA TYR A 273 -7.99 3.42 -2.62
C TYR A 273 -9.27 4.00 -3.21
N PRO A 274 -9.74 5.16 -2.72
CA PRO A 274 -10.97 5.78 -3.19
C PRO A 274 -10.87 6.14 -4.69
N PHE A 275 -9.77 6.75 -5.12
CA PHE A 275 -9.50 7.07 -6.52
C PHE A 275 -8.01 7.03 -6.82
N GLU A 276 -7.64 7.15 -8.10
CA GLU A 276 -6.23 7.29 -8.48
C GLU A 276 -5.71 8.66 -8.00
N PHE A 277 -4.84 8.66 -7.00
CA PHE A 277 -4.34 9.89 -6.40
C PHE A 277 -3.45 10.68 -7.36
N ARG A 278 -3.82 11.94 -7.62
CA ARG A 278 -3.05 12.88 -8.43
C ARG A 278 -3.21 14.27 -7.87
N LEU A 279 -2.09 14.88 -7.48
CA LEU A 279 -2.08 16.27 -7.02
C LEU A 279 -2.70 17.17 -8.09
N GLU A 280 -3.87 17.74 -7.79
CA GLU A 280 -4.65 18.55 -8.72
C GLU A 280 -5.23 19.77 -8.01
N PRO A 281 -5.30 20.94 -8.69
CA PRO A 281 -5.92 22.13 -8.14
C PRO A 281 -7.39 21.89 -7.76
N LEU A 282 -7.89 22.70 -6.83
CA LEU A 282 -9.30 22.66 -6.44
C LEU A 282 -10.18 22.96 -7.66
N SER A 283 -11.09 22.06 -7.97
CA SER A 283 -12.05 22.19 -9.06
C SER A 283 -13.35 21.46 -8.70
N HIS A 284 -14.39 21.64 -9.52
CA HIS A 284 -15.63 20.89 -9.35
C HIS A 284 -15.40 19.37 -9.37
N ALA A 285 -14.53 18.90 -10.29
CA ALA A 285 -14.22 17.48 -10.41
C ALA A 285 -13.41 16.95 -9.23
N SER A 286 -12.41 17.72 -8.75
CA SER A 286 -11.64 17.30 -7.56
C SER A 286 -12.51 17.31 -6.31
N LEU A 287 -13.39 18.31 -6.14
CA LEU A 287 -14.35 18.37 -5.04
C LEU A 287 -15.30 17.18 -5.03
N ALA A 288 -15.78 16.75 -6.20
CA ALA A 288 -16.61 15.56 -6.29
C ALA A 288 -15.87 14.30 -5.83
N LYS A 289 -14.58 14.17 -6.15
CA LYS A 289 -13.73 13.07 -5.62
C LYS A 289 -13.60 13.14 -4.11
N TYR A 290 -13.42 14.34 -3.55
CA TYR A 290 -13.29 14.53 -2.09
C TYR A 290 -14.60 14.18 -1.38
N CYS A 291 -15.73 14.65 -1.88
CA CYS A 291 -17.06 14.29 -1.36
C CYS A 291 -17.28 12.77 -1.40
N LEU A 292 -16.83 12.07 -2.45
CA LEU A 292 -16.99 10.61 -2.54
C LEU A 292 -16.02 9.83 -1.63
N ALA A 293 -14.80 10.33 -1.42
CA ALA A 293 -13.84 9.68 -0.53
C ALA A 293 -14.29 9.76 0.94
N GLU A 294 -14.78 10.94 1.33
CA GLU A 294 -15.31 11.22 2.68
C GLU A 294 -16.78 10.85 2.84
N ALA A 295 -17.43 10.27 1.82
CA ALA A 295 -18.85 9.98 1.88
C ALA A 295 -19.16 8.99 3.02
N PRO A 296 -20.29 9.18 3.74
CA PRO A 296 -20.77 8.14 4.64
C PRO A 296 -21.01 6.85 3.86
N LYS A 297 -20.70 5.71 4.49
CA LYS A 297 -20.73 4.37 3.87
C LYS A 297 -22.00 4.03 3.09
N ASN A 298 -23.13 4.62 3.48
CA ASN A 298 -24.43 4.34 2.89
C ASN A 298 -24.94 5.42 1.91
N LEU A 299 -24.09 6.34 1.44
CA LEU A 299 -24.51 7.46 0.58
C LEU A 299 -25.28 6.99 -0.67
N GLU A 300 -24.82 5.94 -1.35
CA GLU A 300 -25.48 5.37 -2.53
C GLU A 300 -26.93 4.91 -2.22
N GLN A 301 -27.18 4.42 -1.01
CA GLN A 301 -28.51 3.98 -0.59
C GLN A 301 -29.35 5.12 0.00
N SER A 302 -28.74 6.06 0.71
CA SER A 302 -29.44 7.14 1.41
C SER A 302 -29.77 8.33 0.49
N ASP A 303 -28.88 8.67 -0.44
CA ASP A 303 -29.07 9.71 -1.45
C ASP A 303 -28.45 9.29 -2.81
N PRO A 304 -29.11 8.39 -3.56
CA PRO A 304 -28.61 7.91 -4.85
C PRO A 304 -28.49 9.01 -5.90
N VAL A 305 -29.26 10.09 -5.78
CA VAL A 305 -29.21 11.22 -6.73
C VAL A 305 -27.91 11.98 -6.54
N LEU A 306 -27.58 12.34 -5.30
CA LEU A 306 -26.31 12.98 -4.98
C LEU A 306 -25.12 12.09 -5.33
N PHE A 307 -25.21 10.79 -5.04
CA PHE A 307 -24.15 9.84 -5.39
C PHE A 307 -23.85 9.85 -6.90
N GLU A 308 -24.87 9.71 -7.74
CA GLU A 308 -24.72 9.73 -9.21
C GLU A 308 -24.21 11.09 -9.72
N GLU A 309 -24.66 12.19 -9.12
CA GLU A 309 -24.18 13.53 -9.45
C GLU A 309 -22.67 13.68 -9.19
N LEU A 310 -22.24 13.33 -7.98
CA LEU A 310 -20.83 13.37 -7.58
C LEU A 310 -20.00 12.40 -8.44
N HIS A 311 -20.51 11.20 -8.69
CA HIS A 311 -19.79 10.21 -9.51
C HIS A 311 -19.57 10.69 -10.94
N ALA A 312 -20.60 11.30 -11.56
CA ALA A 312 -20.49 11.91 -12.87
C ALA A 312 -19.50 13.09 -12.88
N ALA A 313 -19.53 13.94 -11.84
CA ALA A 313 -18.66 15.10 -11.73
C ALA A 313 -17.18 14.73 -11.48
N ALA A 314 -16.91 13.67 -10.72
CA ALA A 314 -15.57 13.21 -10.37
C ALA A 314 -14.74 12.73 -11.56
N GLN A 315 -15.42 12.35 -12.66
CA GLN A 315 -14.80 11.83 -13.89
C GLN A 315 -13.88 10.62 -13.65
N CYS A 316 -14.16 9.84 -12.60
CA CYS A 316 -13.43 8.60 -12.31
C CYS A 316 -13.86 7.49 -13.27
N ARG A 317 -12.89 6.74 -13.79
CA ARG A 317 -13.16 5.57 -14.68
C ARG A 317 -13.70 4.36 -13.93
N LYS A 318 -13.49 4.30 -12.62
CA LYS A 318 -13.90 3.22 -11.73
C LYS A 318 -14.70 3.82 -10.57
N ARG A 319 -15.50 2.98 -9.92
CA ARG A 319 -16.23 3.34 -8.69
C ARG A 319 -15.24 3.86 -7.64
N VAL A 320 -15.66 4.91 -6.94
CA VAL A 320 -14.93 5.46 -5.79
C VAL A 320 -15.37 4.69 -4.54
N ASN A 321 -14.42 4.17 -3.77
CA ASN A 321 -14.72 3.58 -2.46
C ASN A 321 -14.81 4.66 -1.40
N ASP A 322 -15.69 4.48 -0.42
CA ASP A 322 -15.70 5.27 0.81
C ASP A 322 -14.59 4.79 1.76
N VAL A 323 -13.85 5.74 2.33
CA VAL A 323 -12.74 5.45 3.25
C VAL A 323 -13.26 4.83 4.56
N GLY A 324 -14.46 5.22 4.98
CA GLY A 324 -15.11 4.72 6.20
C GLY A 324 -15.32 3.21 6.25
N SER A 325 -15.72 2.57 5.14
CA SER A 325 -15.85 1.12 5.06
C SER A 325 -14.53 0.38 5.33
N PHE A 326 -13.39 0.98 4.96
CA PHE A 326 -12.08 0.41 5.20
C PHE A 326 -11.68 0.52 6.67
N TYR A 327 -11.92 1.67 7.32
CA TYR A 327 -11.72 1.83 8.77
C TYR A 327 -12.59 0.89 9.59
N ALA A 328 -13.84 0.64 9.18
CA ALA A 328 -14.69 -0.34 9.83
C ALA A 328 -14.08 -1.76 9.83
N GLU A 329 -13.42 -2.16 8.74
CA GLU A 329 -12.70 -3.44 8.69
C GLU A 329 -11.43 -3.42 9.54
N ILE A 330 -10.68 -2.32 9.58
CA ILE A 330 -9.51 -2.16 10.47
C ILE A 330 -9.91 -2.31 11.93
N ARG A 331 -10.96 -1.60 12.36
CA ARG A 331 -11.48 -1.67 13.73
C ARG A 331 -11.90 -3.08 14.10
N LYS A 332 -12.57 -3.79 13.19
CA LYS A 332 -12.92 -5.20 13.41
C LYS A 332 -11.68 -6.07 13.64
N GLU A 333 -10.66 -5.96 12.79
CA GLU A 333 -9.41 -6.72 12.93
C GLU A 333 -8.65 -6.33 14.21
N LEU A 334 -8.70 -5.06 14.61
CA LEU A 334 -8.12 -4.56 15.87
C LEU A 334 -8.81 -5.18 17.09
N ASN A 335 -10.15 -5.22 17.11
CA ASN A 335 -10.91 -5.83 18.19
C ASN A 335 -10.64 -7.34 18.27
N GLU A 336 -10.64 -8.05 17.14
CA GLU A 336 -10.29 -9.48 17.09
C GLU A 336 -8.85 -9.74 17.58
N TYR A 337 -7.90 -8.86 17.25
CA TYR A 337 -6.51 -8.92 17.76
C TYR A 337 -6.43 -8.64 19.27
N GLY A 338 -7.13 -7.62 19.76
CA GLY A 338 -7.19 -7.25 21.18
C GLY A 338 -7.73 -8.39 22.04
N ASP A 339 -8.88 -8.95 21.65
CA ASP A 339 -9.51 -10.09 22.34
C ASP A 339 -8.61 -11.33 22.36
N ALA A 340 -7.91 -11.62 21.26
CA ALA A 340 -7.06 -12.80 21.14
C ALA A 340 -5.74 -12.68 21.93
N THR A 341 -5.22 -11.47 22.12
CA THR A 341 -3.90 -11.23 22.72
C THR A 341 -3.96 -10.70 24.16
N GLY A 342 -5.11 -10.18 24.59
CA GLY A 342 -5.23 -9.46 25.86
C GLY A 342 -4.45 -8.14 25.85
N TRP A 343 -4.33 -7.48 24.70
CA TRP A 343 -3.57 -6.23 24.58
C TRP A 343 -4.34 -5.05 25.20
N ASP A 344 -4.00 -4.65 26.43
CA ASP A 344 -4.76 -3.68 27.24
C ASP A 344 -5.11 -2.34 26.56
N ASP A 345 -4.27 -1.85 25.63
CA ASP A 345 -4.46 -0.55 24.98
C ASP A 345 -5.47 -0.58 23.80
N PHE A 346 -5.99 -1.74 23.40
CA PHE A 346 -6.78 -1.86 22.16
C PHE A 346 -8.05 -0.97 22.16
N ASN A 347 -8.70 -0.80 23.32
CA ASN A 347 -9.89 0.06 23.44
C ASN A 347 -9.57 1.54 23.18
N TYR A 348 -8.39 2.01 23.60
CA TYR A 348 -7.92 3.35 23.29
C TYR A 348 -7.78 3.52 21.79
N TRP A 349 -7.13 2.55 21.12
CA TRP A 349 -6.93 2.60 19.67
C TRP A 349 -8.22 2.48 18.87
N ASP A 350 -9.17 1.64 19.29
CA ASP A 350 -10.49 1.56 18.64
C ASP A 350 -11.22 2.92 18.71
N THR A 351 -11.17 3.58 19.86
CA THR A 351 -11.74 4.93 20.03
C THR A 351 -11.04 5.96 19.13
N GLN A 352 -9.71 5.90 19.00
CA GLN A 352 -8.99 6.81 18.10
C GLN A 352 -9.35 6.57 16.62
N LEU A 353 -9.49 5.31 16.19
CA LEU A 353 -9.90 4.97 14.83
C LEU A 353 -11.36 5.33 14.55
N GLU A 354 -12.22 5.28 15.56
CA GLU A 354 -13.60 5.77 15.47
C GLU A 354 -13.65 7.28 15.21
N ILE A 355 -12.83 8.07 15.93
CA ILE A 355 -12.71 9.51 15.70
C ILE A 355 -12.24 9.80 14.28
N VAL A 356 -11.20 9.09 13.80
CA VAL A 356 -10.71 9.23 12.41
C VAL A 356 -11.82 8.97 11.40
N GLN A 357 -12.65 7.94 11.64
CA GLN A 357 -13.77 7.62 10.76
C GLN A 357 -14.88 8.68 10.82
N GLU A 358 -15.23 9.18 12.01
CA GLU A 358 -16.28 10.20 12.21
C GLU A 358 -15.90 11.55 11.61
N ASP A 359 -14.65 11.99 11.78
CA ASP A 359 -14.12 13.24 11.23
C ASP A 359 -14.27 13.24 9.69
N GLY A 360 -13.94 12.12 9.02
CA GLY A 360 -14.14 11.95 7.59
C GLY A 360 -15.62 11.94 7.17
N GLU A 361 -16.40 10.98 7.70
CA GLU A 361 -17.78 10.70 7.24
C GLU A 361 -18.79 11.82 7.51
N VAL A 362 -18.50 12.71 8.48
CA VAL A 362 -19.40 13.79 8.89
C VAL A 362 -18.79 15.14 8.56
N ASP A 363 -17.72 15.49 9.25
CA ASP A 363 -17.18 16.85 9.26
C ASP A 363 -16.57 17.22 7.90
N HIS A 364 -15.76 16.33 7.31
CA HIS A 364 -15.11 16.58 6.03
C HIS A 364 -16.11 16.50 4.89
N PHE A 365 -16.99 15.50 4.91
CA PHE A 365 -18.05 15.35 3.92
C PHE A 365 -18.94 16.59 3.82
N GLU A 366 -19.46 17.08 4.95
CA GLU A 366 -20.32 18.28 4.99
C GLU A 366 -19.58 19.51 4.48
N PHE A 367 -18.31 19.68 4.90
CA PHE A 367 -17.48 20.75 4.41
C PHE A 367 -17.30 20.70 2.89
N PHE A 368 -16.83 19.58 2.34
CA PHE A 368 -16.60 19.45 0.90
C PHE A 368 -17.89 19.61 0.09
N LEU A 369 -19.00 19.05 0.57
CA LEU A 369 -20.30 19.16 -0.07
C LEU A 369 -20.77 20.62 -0.13
N SER A 370 -20.58 21.39 0.95
CA SER A 370 -20.91 22.82 0.98
C SER A 370 -20.09 23.62 -0.05
N VAL A 371 -18.83 23.25 -0.26
CA VAL A 371 -17.94 23.92 -1.22
C VAL A 371 -18.31 23.51 -2.66
N TYR A 372 -18.60 22.23 -2.87
CA TYR A 372 -19.06 21.66 -4.14
C TYR A 372 -20.35 22.34 -4.62
N ARG A 373 -21.35 22.49 -3.74
CA ARG A 373 -22.63 23.17 -4.04
C ARG A 373 -22.52 24.69 -4.15
N GLY A 374 -21.39 25.28 -3.75
CA GLY A 374 -21.22 26.73 -3.73
C GLY A 374 -21.93 27.42 -2.56
N GLU A 375 -22.29 26.66 -1.52
CA GLU A 375 -23.01 27.12 -0.33
C GLU A 375 -22.08 27.68 0.76
N HIS A 376 -20.78 27.35 0.69
CA HIS A 376 -19.77 27.83 1.63
C HIS A 376 -19.74 29.38 1.71
N PRO A 377 -19.61 30.00 2.91
CA PRO A 377 -19.67 31.46 3.09
C PRO A 377 -18.72 32.29 2.23
N ALA A 378 -17.59 31.71 1.81
CA ALA A 378 -16.65 32.34 0.89
C ALA A 378 -17.24 32.66 -0.50
N PHE A 379 -18.41 32.08 -0.84
CA PHE A 379 -19.08 32.26 -2.12
C PHE A 379 -20.32 33.14 -2.05
N TYR A 380 -20.67 33.70 -0.88
CA TYR A 380 -21.86 34.55 -0.76
C TYR A 380 -21.85 35.71 -1.78
N GLY A 381 -22.96 35.83 -2.52
CA GLY A 381 -23.11 36.81 -3.61
C GLY A 381 -22.51 36.37 -4.96
N LEU A 382 -22.08 35.11 -5.09
CA LEU A 382 -21.70 34.50 -6.34
C LEU A 382 -22.74 33.44 -6.77
N SER A 383 -22.99 33.36 -8.07
CA SER A 383 -23.67 32.22 -8.70
C SER A 383 -22.68 31.50 -9.60
N ASP A 384 -22.89 30.20 -9.83
CA ASP A 384 -22.19 29.40 -10.83
C ASP A 384 -20.66 29.42 -10.68
N VAL A 385 -20.17 29.39 -9.43
CA VAL A 385 -18.75 29.54 -9.06
C VAL A 385 -17.83 28.59 -9.84
N TRP A 386 -18.33 27.39 -10.12
CA TRP A 386 -17.58 26.30 -10.76
C TRP A 386 -17.74 26.22 -12.29
N SER A 387 -18.58 27.05 -12.90
CA SER A 387 -18.98 26.92 -14.31
C SER A 387 -17.86 27.20 -15.32
N ASN A 388 -16.92 28.10 -15.01
CA ASN A 388 -15.87 28.50 -15.94
C ASN A 388 -14.52 28.73 -15.23
N PRO A 389 -13.55 27.80 -15.38
CA PRO A 389 -12.21 27.93 -14.81
C PRO A 389 -11.42 29.17 -15.27
N ARG A 390 -11.81 29.80 -16.38
CA ARG A 390 -11.19 31.03 -16.90
C ARG A 390 -11.80 32.30 -16.31
N ASP A 391 -12.92 32.21 -15.60
CA ASP A 391 -13.53 33.36 -14.94
C ASP A 391 -12.61 33.85 -13.81
N ARG A 392 -12.46 35.18 -13.68
CA ARG A 392 -11.70 35.80 -12.59
C ARG A 392 -12.30 35.45 -11.21
N ARG A 393 -13.60 35.18 -11.15
CA ARG A 393 -14.34 34.75 -9.96
C ARG A 393 -14.09 33.29 -9.60
N TYR A 394 -13.58 32.47 -10.52
CA TYR A 394 -13.28 31.08 -10.23
C TYR A 394 -12.25 30.97 -9.09
N PRO A 395 -12.48 30.14 -8.06
CA PRO A 395 -11.80 30.30 -6.78
C PRO A 395 -10.35 29.83 -6.74
N SER A 396 -9.91 29.03 -7.72
CA SER A 396 -8.55 28.48 -7.74
C SER A 396 -7.78 28.81 -9.02
N ASN A 397 -6.46 28.64 -8.93
CA ASN A 397 -5.53 28.68 -10.05
C ASN A 397 -5.37 27.25 -10.59
N ILE A 398 -5.76 27.03 -11.85
CA ILE A 398 -5.66 25.72 -12.52
C ILE A 398 -4.28 25.55 -13.16
N TYR A 399 -3.23 25.62 -12.34
CA TYR A 399 -1.87 25.32 -12.77
C TYR A 399 -1.66 23.79 -12.72
N PRO A 400 -1.16 23.16 -13.80
CA PRO A 400 -0.90 21.72 -13.78
C PRO A 400 0.23 21.40 -12.79
N HIS A 401 0.15 20.21 -12.17
CA HIS A 401 1.26 19.67 -11.39
C HIS A 401 2.50 19.52 -12.26
N ARG A 402 3.65 19.89 -11.70
CA ARG A 402 4.96 19.74 -12.31
C ARG A 402 5.95 19.25 -11.27
N THR A 403 6.83 18.36 -11.70
CA THR A 403 7.85 17.76 -10.83
C THR A 403 9.15 18.57 -10.86
N MET A 404 9.90 18.58 -9.75
CA MET A 404 11.25 19.12 -9.71
C MET A 404 12.29 18.19 -10.37
N TRP A 405 11.95 16.93 -10.60
CA TRP A 405 12.84 15.95 -11.25
C TRP A 405 13.07 16.32 -12.70
N GLN A 406 14.31 16.67 -13.07
CA GLN A 406 14.66 17.00 -14.45
C GLN A 406 14.65 15.75 -15.35
N GLY A 407 14.25 15.92 -16.62
CA GLY A 407 14.20 14.86 -17.61
C GLY A 407 12.90 14.04 -17.65
N GLN A 408 11.90 14.39 -16.84
CA GLN A 408 10.55 13.83 -16.91
C GLN A 408 9.63 14.66 -17.81
N ALA A 409 8.56 14.06 -18.31
CA ALA A 409 7.63 14.73 -19.25
C ALA A 409 6.96 15.98 -18.67
N HIS A 410 6.81 16.06 -17.34
CA HIS A 410 6.14 17.15 -16.62
C HIS A 410 7.11 17.92 -15.70
N SER A 411 8.42 17.90 -15.98
CA SER A 411 9.42 18.65 -15.21
C SER A 411 9.16 20.16 -15.24
N LEU A 412 9.51 20.83 -14.15
CA LEU A 412 9.66 22.28 -14.10
C LEU A 412 10.86 22.69 -14.96
N PRO A 413 10.73 23.76 -15.78
CA PRO A 413 11.84 24.28 -16.54
C PRO A 413 12.91 24.89 -15.62
N GLU A 414 14.16 24.89 -16.07
CA GLU A 414 15.26 25.54 -15.34
C GLU A 414 14.97 27.02 -15.09
N GLY A 415 15.24 27.48 -13.87
CA GLY A 415 15.05 28.86 -13.45
C GLY A 415 14.68 29.01 -11.98
N PRO A 416 14.37 30.24 -11.53
CA PRO A 416 14.09 30.53 -10.12
C PRO A 416 12.98 29.67 -9.50
N ALA A 417 11.92 29.37 -10.25
CA ALA A 417 10.81 28.56 -9.77
C ALA A 417 11.25 27.12 -9.43
N LEU A 418 12.12 26.52 -10.25
CA LEU A 418 12.66 25.17 -9.99
C LEU A 418 13.50 25.14 -8.71
N GLU A 419 14.30 26.16 -8.45
CA GLU A 419 15.16 26.20 -7.26
C GLU A 419 14.34 26.37 -5.96
N ILE A 420 13.30 27.20 -5.99
CA ILE A 420 12.35 27.30 -4.87
C ILE A 420 11.55 26.00 -4.71
N ALA A 421 11.16 25.35 -5.81
CA ALA A 421 10.47 24.06 -5.80
C ALA A 421 11.33 22.95 -5.17
N LYS A 422 12.64 22.89 -5.50
CA LYS A 422 13.60 21.96 -4.87
C LYS A 422 13.72 22.21 -3.36
N LEU A 423 13.86 23.47 -2.94
CA LEU A 423 13.93 23.82 -1.51
C LEU A 423 12.64 23.43 -0.77
N THR A 424 11.48 23.65 -1.39
CA THR A 424 10.18 23.22 -0.87
C THR A 424 10.15 21.71 -0.65
N ASN A 425 10.64 20.94 -1.64
CA ASN A 425 10.70 19.49 -1.55
C ASN A 425 11.68 18.99 -0.48
N PHE A 426 12.83 19.66 -0.29
CA PHE A 426 13.73 19.34 0.82
C PHE A 426 13.06 19.54 2.19
N HIS A 427 12.29 20.61 2.37
CA HIS A 427 11.53 20.80 3.60
C HIS A 427 10.42 19.77 3.79
N TYR A 428 9.76 19.36 2.70
CA TYR A 428 8.78 18.28 2.74
C TYR A 428 9.43 16.95 3.17
N TRP A 429 10.52 16.54 2.52
CA TRP A 429 11.24 15.32 2.87
C TRP A 429 11.80 15.37 4.28
N LEU A 430 12.39 16.50 4.69
CA LEU A 430 12.84 16.71 6.06
C LEU A 430 11.70 16.48 7.07
N THR A 431 10.52 17.04 6.81
CA THR A 431 9.36 16.91 7.70
C THR A 431 8.95 15.45 7.83
N MET A 432 8.85 14.72 6.71
CA MET A 432 8.50 13.30 6.71
C MET A 432 9.56 12.44 7.42
N SER A 433 10.84 12.64 7.13
CA SER A 433 11.94 11.88 7.78
C SER A 433 12.04 12.16 9.28
N VAL A 434 11.77 13.40 9.71
CA VAL A 434 11.70 13.73 11.15
C VAL A 434 10.48 13.08 11.80
N LEU A 435 9.31 13.08 11.15
CA LEU A 435 8.12 12.39 11.65
C LEU A 435 8.34 10.89 11.80
N GLU A 436 8.94 10.25 10.79
CA GLU A 436 9.29 8.82 10.81
C GLU A 436 10.13 8.48 12.05
N LEU A 437 11.24 9.20 12.26
CA LEU A 437 12.09 9.03 13.44
C LEU A 437 11.33 9.36 14.73
N SER A 438 10.48 10.38 14.70
CA SER A 438 9.65 10.80 15.84
C SER A 438 8.72 9.68 16.29
N TYR A 439 8.02 9.01 15.39
CA TYR A 439 7.14 7.90 15.73
C TYR A 439 7.90 6.76 16.41
N ARG A 440 9.08 6.38 15.89
CA ARG A 440 9.96 5.38 16.52
C ARG A 440 10.43 5.79 17.92
N LYS A 441 10.52 7.10 18.18
CA LYS A 441 10.96 7.68 19.45
C LYS A 441 9.82 8.26 20.29
N ASN A 442 8.68 7.58 20.29
CA ASN A 442 7.52 7.94 21.11
C ASN A 442 7.16 9.43 20.96
N CYS A 443 7.10 9.87 19.72
CA CYS A 443 6.71 11.21 19.32
C CYS A 443 7.67 12.35 19.73
N GLN A 444 8.90 12.04 20.16
CA GLN A 444 9.87 13.02 20.70
C GLN A 444 10.17 14.21 19.78
N TYR A 445 10.13 14.03 18.46
CA TYR A 445 10.54 15.05 17.48
C TYR A 445 9.37 15.72 16.73
N HIS A 446 8.11 15.52 17.16
CA HIS A 446 6.94 16.12 16.49
C HIS A 446 6.98 17.65 16.46
N ALA A 447 7.49 18.28 17.52
CA ALA A 447 7.65 19.73 17.57
C ALA A 447 8.59 20.24 16.47
N LEU A 448 9.67 19.50 16.19
CA LEU A 448 10.63 19.81 15.14
C LEU A 448 10.00 19.64 13.74
N ALA A 449 9.30 18.54 13.50
CA ALA A 449 8.56 18.35 12.25
C ALA A 449 7.55 19.48 12.02
N ARG A 450 6.77 19.82 13.05
CA ARG A 450 5.77 20.90 13.01
C ARG A 450 6.41 22.27 12.73
N ARG A 451 7.60 22.55 13.28
CA ARG A 451 8.34 23.80 13.02
C ARG A 451 8.64 23.97 11.54
N HIS A 452 9.08 22.91 10.86
CA HIS A 452 9.38 22.97 9.43
C HIS A 452 8.11 22.96 8.57
N MET A 453 7.11 22.16 8.96
CA MET A 453 5.83 22.06 8.28
C MET A 453 5.07 23.39 8.28
N ALA A 454 4.83 23.97 9.46
CA ALA A 454 4.04 25.19 9.63
C ALA A 454 4.84 26.48 9.38
N GLY A 455 6.17 26.38 9.28
CA GLY A 455 7.07 27.49 8.99
C GLY A 455 7.48 27.52 7.51
N PRO A 456 8.75 27.18 7.19
CA PRO A 456 9.30 27.34 5.85
C PRO A 456 8.55 26.55 4.78
N LEU A 457 8.10 25.31 5.04
CA LEU A 457 7.37 24.51 4.05
C LEU A 457 6.06 25.20 3.64
N LEU A 458 5.21 25.53 4.62
CA LEU A 458 3.94 26.19 4.37
C LEU A 458 4.13 27.53 3.63
N GLN A 459 5.11 28.33 4.04
CA GLN A 459 5.42 29.61 3.40
C GLN A 459 5.82 29.45 1.93
N LEU A 460 6.66 28.47 1.61
CA LEU A 460 7.08 28.20 0.24
C LEU A 460 5.93 27.67 -0.62
N CYS A 461 5.07 26.82 -0.06
CA CYS A 461 3.89 26.29 -0.74
C CYS A 461 2.89 27.38 -1.17
N TRP A 462 2.68 28.41 -0.34
CA TRP A 462 1.87 29.57 -0.72
C TRP A 462 2.59 30.50 -1.70
N TYR A 463 3.89 30.64 -1.56
CA TYR A 463 4.69 31.56 -2.37
C TYR A 463 4.87 31.11 -3.82
N LEU A 464 5.01 29.80 -4.06
CA LEU A 464 5.23 29.25 -5.42
C LEU A 464 4.11 29.63 -6.41
N PRO A 465 2.81 29.40 -6.10
CA PRO A 465 1.72 29.80 -6.98
C PRO A 465 1.62 31.32 -7.15
N GLU A 466 1.79 32.08 -6.07
CA GLU A 466 1.66 33.54 -6.07
C GLU A 466 2.76 34.22 -6.89
N ARG A 467 4.01 33.79 -6.70
CA ARG A 467 5.18 34.43 -7.31
C ARG A 467 5.48 33.92 -8.71
N PHE A 468 5.33 32.62 -8.94
CA PHE A 468 5.83 31.95 -10.14
C PHE A 468 4.72 31.32 -10.99
N GLY A 469 3.47 31.27 -10.52
CA GLY A 469 2.39 30.58 -11.23
C GLY A 469 2.63 29.07 -11.32
N VAL A 470 3.30 28.50 -10.31
CA VAL A 470 3.70 27.10 -10.23
C VAL A 470 3.17 26.52 -8.93
N MET A 471 2.56 25.34 -8.98
CA MET A 471 2.14 24.65 -7.76
C MET A 471 3.33 24.01 -7.04
N PRO A 472 3.28 23.86 -5.70
CA PRO A 472 4.32 23.16 -4.97
C PRO A 472 4.46 21.71 -5.50
N PRO A 473 5.69 21.25 -5.82
CA PRO A 473 5.90 19.93 -6.40
C PRO A 473 5.44 18.80 -5.47
N LEU A 474 5.85 18.83 -4.20
CA LEU A 474 5.58 17.78 -3.21
C LEU A 474 5.89 16.38 -3.77
N ASP A 475 7.00 16.27 -4.50
CA ASP A 475 7.42 15.02 -5.14
C ASP A 475 7.80 13.99 -4.08
N LYS A 476 7.56 12.71 -4.38
CA LYS A 476 8.00 11.60 -3.54
C LYS A 476 9.52 11.58 -3.43
N SER A 477 10.03 11.17 -2.27
CA SER A 477 11.43 10.84 -2.10
C SER A 477 11.72 9.52 -2.80
N SER A 478 12.79 9.45 -3.60
CA SER A 478 13.26 8.20 -4.20
C SER A 478 13.96 7.27 -3.19
N LEU A 479 14.27 7.78 -1.99
CA LEU A 479 14.95 7.06 -0.92
C LEU A 479 13.96 6.62 0.17
N ASP A 480 12.66 6.75 -0.07
CA ASP A 480 11.63 6.71 0.97
C ASP A 480 11.95 7.75 2.07
N PHE A 481 11.38 7.59 3.26
CA PHE A 481 11.62 8.43 4.43
C PHE A 481 12.48 7.76 5.50
N GLU A 482 12.71 6.44 5.39
CA GLU A 482 13.66 5.65 6.20
C GLU A 482 14.96 5.44 5.42
N ALA A 483 15.91 6.37 5.54
CA ALA A 483 17.16 6.35 4.79
C ALA A 483 18.33 5.74 5.60
N GLY A 484 18.19 5.61 6.92
CA GLY A 484 19.19 5.01 7.82
C GLY A 484 18.76 3.65 8.38
N ALA A 485 19.68 2.69 8.43
CA ALA A 485 19.42 1.36 9.00
C ALA A 485 19.42 1.33 10.55
N SER A 486 19.63 2.49 11.19
CA SER A 486 19.49 2.70 12.64
C SER A 486 19.00 4.13 12.91
N ASP A 487 18.53 4.40 14.13
CA ASP A 487 18.09 5.75 14.53
C ASP A 487 19.21 6.79 14.39
N VAL A 488 20.46 6.40 14.70
CA VAL A 488 21.64 7.27 14.55
C VAL A 488 21.87 7.60 13.08
N GLN A 489 21.83 6.61 12.20
CA GLN A 489 21.99 6.82 10.76
C GLN A 489 20.85 7.65 10.16
N GLN A 490 19.63 7.46 10.65
CA GLN A 490 18.49 8.28 10.24
C GLN A 490 18.69 9.73 10.67
N LEU A 491 19.22 9.96 11.87
CA LEU A 491 19.49 11.29 12.38
C LEU A 491 20.62 11.98 11.61
N ASP A 492 21.68 11.25 11.25
CA ASP A 492 22.75 11.74 10.35
C ASP A 492 22.21 12.14 8.96
N TYR A 493 21.27 11.34 8.43
CA TYR A 493 20.58 11.68 7.19
C TYR A 493 19.78 12.98 7.34
N ILE A 494 18.99 13.12 8.40
CA ILE A 494 18.22 14.34 8.69
C ILE A 494 19.14 15.56 8.80
N LEU A 495 20.27 15.44 9.49
CA LEU A 495 21.28 16.51 9.58
C LEU A 495 21.86 16.87 8.21
N SER A 496 22.11 15.88 7.36
CA SER A 496 22.60 16.10 5.99
C SER A 496 21.58 16.84 5.12
N VAL A 497 20.28 16.52 5.25
CA VAL A 497 19.21 17.25 4.57
C VAL A 497 19.12 18.70 5.09
N LEU A 498 19.25 18.92 6.41
CA LEU A 498 19.30 20.26 7.00
C LEU A 498 20.48 21.08 6.46
N ASP A 499 21.66 20.49 6.32
CA ASP A 499 22.83 21.16 5.75
C ASP A 499 22.57 21.58 4.29
N LYS A 500 21.88 20.74 3.50
CA LYS A 500 21.46 21.09 2.14
C LYS A 500 20.41 22.19 2.08
N ILE A 501 19.45 22.19 3.00
CA ILE A 501 18.49 23.28 3.14
C ILE A 501 19.22 24.59 3.44
N GLN A 502 20.14 24.61 4.42
CA GLN A 502 20.90 25.81 4.78
C GLN A 502 21.76 26.34 3.62
N GLU A 503 22.37 25.44 2.84
CA GLU A 503 23.10 25.81 1.62
C GLU A 503 22.19 26.55 0.64
N LYS A 504 21.01 25.98 0.35
CA LYS A 504 20.04 26.51 -0.60
C LYS A 504 19.37 27.80 -0.13
N GLU A 505 19.07 27.91 1.16
CA GLU A 505 18.55 29.13 1.79
C GLU A 505 19.54 30.30 1.64
N ARG A 506 20.85 30.05 1.78
CA ARG A 506 21.89 31.06 1.56
C ARG A 506 22.01 31.43 0.08
N GLU A 507 22.08 30.43 -0.80
CA GLU A 507 22.23 30.61 -2.25
C GLU A 507 21.06 31.43 -2.84
N TYR A 508 19.84 31.10 -2.45
CA TYR A 508 18.61 31.67 -3.01
C TYR A 508 17.92 32.67 -2.10
N LYS A 509 18.62 33.24 -1.10
CA LYS A 509 18.06 34.22 -0.15
C LYS A 509 17.28 35.36 -0.81
N HIS A 510 17.75 35.83 -1.96
CA HIS A 510 17.13 36.91 -2.73
C HIS A 510 15.83 36.53 -3.44
N LEU A 511 15.53 35.23 -3.54
CA LEU A 511 14.31 34.68 -4.15
C LEU A 511 13.27 34.28 -3.10
N LEU A 512 13.64 34.18 -1.83
CA LEU A 512 12.75 33.74 -0.75
C LEU A 512 11.70 34.81 -0.39
N PRO A 513 10.54 34.40 0.17
CA PRO A 513 9.57 35.32 0.74
C PRO A 513 10.20 36.25 1.78
N SER A 514 9.74 37.50 1.88
CA SER A 514 10.26 38.44 2.88
C SER A 514 10.05 37.98 4.33
N ALA A 515 9.01 37.17 4.58
CA ALA A 515 8.68 36.60 5.88
C ALA A 515 9.25 35.19 6.09
N TYR A 516 10.17 34.73 5.23
CA TYR A 516 10.70 33.38 5.27
C TYR A 516 11.38 33.04 6.60
N LEU A 517 10.96 31.95 7.25
CA LEU A 517 11.49 31.50 8.53
C LEU A 517 12.70 30.56 8.33
N MET A 518 13.89 31.07 8.63
CA MET A 518 15.14 30.30 8.59
C MET A 518 15.30 29.41 9.83
N SER A 519 14.45 28.40 9.98
CA SER A 519 14.44 27.50 11.14
C SER A 519 15.51 26.39 11.10
N SER A 520 16.18 26.21 9.96
CA SER A 520 17.11 25.10 9.70
C SER A 520 18.34 25.09 10.62
N GLN A 521 18.85 26.25 11.04
CA GLN A 521 20.02 26.35 11.92
C GLN A 521 19.70 25.94 13.36
N GLU A 522 18.59 26.45 13.91
CA GLU A 522 18.12 26.13 15.26
C GLU A 522 17.81 24.63 15.37
N SER A 523 17.04 24.09 14.41
CA SER A 523 16.73 22.67 14.32
C SER A 523 17.97 21.77 14.32
N ARG A 524 19.00 22.16 13.57
CA ARG A 524 20.26 21.42 13.52
C ARG A 524 20.98 21.40 14.87
N GLN A 525 21.04 22.54 15.56
CA GLN A 525 21.65 22.63 16.89
C GLN A 525 20.90 21.78 17.91
N GLU A 526 19.57 21.81 17.87
CA GLU A 526 18.71 20.98 18.71
C GLU A 526 18.98 19.48 18.51
N LEU A 527 19.04 19.01 17.26
CA LEU A 527 19.31 17.61 16.95
C LEU A 527 20.73 17.16 17.36
N LEU A 528 21.75 17.99 17.16
CA LEU A 528 23.11 17.68 17.60
C LEU A 528 23.21 17.53 19.12
N ALA A 529 22.57 18.45 19.86
CA ALA A 529 22.53 18.37 21.32
C ALA A 529 21.79 17.12 21.83
N MET A 530 20.98 16.48 20.99
CA MET A 530 20.28 15.23 21.28
C MET A 530 21.11 14.00 20.90
N LEU A 531 21.88 14.04 19.79
CA LEU A 531 22.86 13.00 19.44
C LEU A 531 23.92 12.83 20.54
N ASP A 532 24.50 13.95 20.99
CA ASP A 532 25.55 13.93 22.01
C ASP A 532 25.09 13.30 23.34
N LYS A 533 23.78 13.33 23.63
CA LYS A 533 23.18 12.69 24.81
C LYS A 533 22.94 11.19 24.62
N ALA A 534 22.71 10.75 23.39
CA ALA A 534 22.47 9.35 23.04
C ALA A 534 23.76 8.51 23.09
N ASP A 535 24.92 9.10 22.77
CA ASP A 535 26.23 8.43 22.83
C ASP A 535 26.81 8.32 24.27
N THR A 536 26.17 8.95 25.25
CA THR A 536 26.59 8.93 26.67
C THR A 536 25.86 7.90 27.55
N HIS A 537 24.95 7.11 26.98
CA HIS A 537 24.17 6.06 27.64
C HIS A 537 24.23 4.76 26.84
#